data_AF-A0A2N0NJS9-F1
#
_entry.id   AF-A0A2N0NJS9-F1
#
_cell.length_a   1.000
_cell.length_b   1.000
_cell.length_c   1.000
_cell.angle_alpha   90.00
_cell.angle_beta   90.00
_cell.angle_gamma   90.00
#
_symmetry.space_group_name_H-M   'P 1'
#
loop_
_entity.id
_entity.type
_entity.pdbx_description
1 polymer ?
#
loop_
_entity_poly.entity_id
_entity_poly.type
_entity_poly.pdbx_seq_one_letter_code
_entity_poly.pdbx_strand_id
1 'polypeptide(L)' 'MQVDSLNFRITTASKVKNVEHILFYRQHTLYLGISMDVNKSRNNNLLTKFS' A
#
# COMPACT_ATOMS: atom_id res chain seq x y z
N MET A 1 -5.92 23.73 -10.33
CA MET A 1 -5.73 22.33 -10.77
C MET A 1 -6.35 21.43 -9.70
N GLN A 2 -7.40 20.68 -10.01
CA GLN A 2 -8.06 19.78 -9.08
C GLN A 2 -7.43 18.38 -9.25
N VAL A 3 -6.96 17.77 -8.16
CA VAL A 3 -6.39 16.42 -8.18
C VAL A 3 -7.49 15.46 -7.70
N ASP A 4 -8.12 14.75 -8.64
CA ASP A 4 -9.26 13.88 -8.34
C ASP A 4 -8.85 12.54 -7.70
N SER A 5 -7.61 12.11 -7.95
CA SER A 5 -7.00 10.99 -7.25
C SER A 5 -5.48 11.05 -7.36
N LEU A 6 -4.80 10.46 -6.36
CA LEU A 6 -3.35 10.36 -6.32
C LEU A 6 -2.98 8.96 -5.85
N ASN A 7 -2.11 8.27 -6.58
CA ASN A 7 -1.65 6.93 -6.25
C ASN A 7 -0.12 6.93 -6.18
N PHE A 8 0.43 6.48 -5.06
CA PHE A 8 1.85 6.18 -4.91
C PHE A 8 2.02 4.72 -4.55
N ARG A 9 2.88 4.03 -5.29
CA ARG A 9 3.26 2.65 -5.00
C ARG A 9 4.76 2.60 -4.75
N ILE A 10 5.15 2.08 -3.58
CA ILE A 10 6.54 1.87 -3.20
C ILE A 10 6.70 0.39 -2.89
N THR A 11 7.52 -0.29 -3.67
CA THR A 11 7.87 -1.69 -3.45
C THR A 11 9.27 -1.75 -2.84
N THR A 12 9.39 -2.36 -1.67
CA THR A 12 10.67 -2.64 -1.02
C THR A 12 10.92 -4.14 -1.01
N ALA A 13 11.99 -4.56 -1.69
CA ALA A 13 12.42 -5.95 -1.75
C ALA A 13 13.65 -6.17 -0.86
N SER A 14 13.62 -7.22 -0.06
CA SER A 14 14.75 -7.72 0.73
C SER A 14 14.94 -9.21 0.44
N LYS A 15 16.14 -9.75 0.71
CA LYS A 15 16.45 -11.18 0.54
C LYS A 15 15.45 -12.11 1.26
N VAL A 16 14.74 -11.60 2.26
CA VAL A 16 13.83 -12.37 3.12
C VAL A 16 12.35 -12.09 2.82
N LYS A 17 12.02 -10.90 2.32
CA LYS A 17 10.63 -10.39 2.26
C LYS A 17 10.47 -9.39 1.11
N ASN A 18 9.34 -9.47 0.42
CA ASN A 18 8.86 -8.39 -0.44
C ASN A 18 7.73 -7.67 0.27
N VAL A 19 7.78 -6.33 0.29
CA VAL A 19 6.74 -5.49 0.88
C VAL A 19 6.28 -4.47 -0.16
N GLU A 20 4.98 -4.42 -0.40
CA GLU A 20 4.34 -3.41 -1.23
C GLU A 20 3.58 -2.42 -0.34
N HIS A 21 3.89 -1.13 -0.50
CA HIS A 21 3.19 -0.03 0.15
C HIS A 21 2.41 0.73 -0.93
N ILE A 22 1.10 0.86 -0.75
CA ILE A 22 0.20 1.60 -1.64
C ILE A 22 -0.43 2.72 -0.84
N LEU A 23 -0.14 3.96 -1.20
CA LEU A 23 -0.82 5.14 -0.69
C LEU A 23 -1.74 5.66 -1.78
N PHE A 24 -3.04 5.69 -1.55
CA PHE A 24 -3.98 6.30 -2.49
C PHE A 24 -4.93 7.28 -1.83
N TYR A 25 -5.13 8.43 -2.48
CA TYR A 25 -6.07 9.46 -2.08
C TYR A 25 -7.21 9.52 -3.09
N ARG A 26 -8.45 9.39 -2.60
CA ARG A 26 -9.66 9.49 -3.41
C ARG A 26 -10.83 9.94 -2.54
N GLN A 27 -11.71 10.80 -3.06
CA GLN A 27 -12.92 11.26 -2.37
C GLN A 27 -12.66 11.75 -0.94
N HIS A 28 -11.67 12.65 -0.78
CA HIS A 28 -11.27 13.21 0.53
C HIS A 28 -10.84 12.17 1.57
N THR A 29 -10.49 10.96 1.14
CA THR A 29 -10.00 9.90 2.01
C THR A 29 -8.61 9.44 1.56
N LEU A 30 -7.69 9.33 2.52
CA LEU A 30 -6.37 8.76 2.30
C LEU A 30 -6.36 7.30 2.79
N TYR A 31 -5.84 6.40 1.96
CA TYR A 31 -5.73 4.98 2.24
C TYR A 31 -4.28 4.54 2.17
N LEU A 32 -3.85 3.78 3.18
CA LEU A 32 -2.56 3.10 3.20
C LEU A 32 -2.78 1.59 3.17
N GLY A 33 -2.38 0.95 2.08
CA GLY A 33 -2.31 -0.50 1.94
C GLY A 33 -0.87 -0.99 2.13
N ILE A 34 -0.68 -2.01 2.95
CA ILE A 34 0.61 -2.71 3.11
C ILE A 34 0.38 -4.19 2.86
N SER A 35 1.15 -4.75 1.93
CA SER A 35 1.16 -6.18 1.60
C SER A 35 2.58 -6.72 1.79
N MET A 36 2.73 -7.86 2.44
CA MET A 36 4.03 -8.49 2.67
C MET A 36 3.99 -9.97 2.29
N ASP A 37 4.85 -10.34 1.36
CA ASP A 37 5.08 -11.72 0.96
C ASP A 37 6.33 -12.26 1.68
N VAL A 38 6.11 -13.22 2.59
CA VAL A 38 7.17 -14.00 3.23
C VAL A 38 7.21 -15.36 2.57
N ASN A 39 8.22 -15.61 1.75
CA ASN A 39 8.59 -16.90 1.16
C ASN A 39 7.48 -17.99 1.20
N LYS A 40 6.51 -17.91 0.26
CA LYS A 40 5.35 -18.83 0.06
C LYS A 40 4.37 -19.02 1.24
N SER A 41 4.47 -18.29 2.34
CA SER A 41 3.58 -18.45 3.51
C SER A 41 2.89 -17.13 3.85
N ARG A 42 1.59 -17.09 3.51
CA ARG A 42 0.58 -16.05 3.83
C ARG A 42 0.95 -14.60 3.48
N ASN A 43 0.24 -14.09 2.46
CA ASN A 43 0.18 -12.67 2.17
C ASN A 43 -0.66 -11.96 3.25
N ASN A 44 -0.02 -11.11 4.05
CA ASN A 44 -0.70 -10.31 5.07
C ASN A 44 -0.99 -8.93 4.48
N ASN A 45 -2.28 -8.66 4.21
CA ASN A 45 -2.74 -7.37 3.70
C ASN A 45 -3.40 -6.58 4.83
N LEU A 46 -2.85 -5.41 5.15
CA LEU A 46 -3.46 -4.44 6.06
C LEU A 46 -3.85 -3.20 5.25
N LEU A 47 -5.11 -2.78 5.37
CA LEU A 47 -5.62 -1.55 4.78
C LEU A 47 -6.12 -0.63 5.88
N THR A 48 -5.55 0.57 5.95
CA THR A 48 -5.92 1.60 6.94
C THR A 48 -6.45 2.83 6.23
N LYS A 49 -7.59 3.35 6.71
CA LYS A 49 -8.25 4.57 6.22
C LYS A 49 -8.01 5.72 7.19
N PHE A 50 -7.64 6.88 6.67
CA PHE A 50 -7.56 8.14 7.40
C PHE A 50 -8.64 9.09 6.87
N SER A 51 -9.48 9.59 7.77
CA SER A 51 -10.54 10.57 7.52
C SER A 51 -10.16 11.94 8.04
#